data_AF-A0A537NMT7-F1
#
_entry.id   AF-A0A537NMT7-F1
#
_cell.length_a   1.000
_cell.length_b   1.000
_cell.length_c   1.000
_cell.angle_alpha   90.00
_cell.angle_beta   90.00
_cell.angle_gamma   90.00
#
_symmetry.space_group_name_H-M   'P 1'
#
loop_
_entity.id
_entity.type
_entity.pdbx_description
1 polymer ?
#
loop_
_entity_poly.entity_id
_entity_poly.type
_entity_poly.pdbx_seq_one_letter_code
_entity_poly.pdbx_strand_id
1 'polypeptide(L)'
;MWKPQREVEVIAGTPPGGGLDRSARALAAAIETSRLLDVPIRVVNVGGDGGRKAWLHMEGRAGDAHALGISSPNMRADYLIGVSKSDPDRFAPLAILYSEYIAFLVRTDSPIASGIDIVRRFADERGTFTVALSTSLGNSNHIAVAKVVRHAGSGA
;
A
#
# COMPACT_ATOMS: atom_id res chain seq x y z
N MET A 1 -9.65 -17.58 25.89
CA MET A 1 -9.37 -16.63 24.79
C MET A 1 -7.98 -16.07 25.02
N TRP A 2 -7.14 -15.99 23.98
CA TRP A 2 -5.79 -15.44 24.11
C TRP A 2 -5.82 -13.91 24.35
N LYS A 3 -4.80 -13.38 25.04
CA LYS A 3 -4.59 -11.93 25.25
C LYS A 3 -3.10 -11.57 25.09
N PRO A 4 -2.75 -10.39 24.57
CA PRO A 4 -1.37 -9.95 24.50
C PRO A 4 -0.75 -9.78 25.89
N GLN A 5 0.41 -10.40 26.15
CA GLN A 5 1.14 -10.31 27.43
C GLN A 5 2.29 -9.29 27.45
N ARG A 6 2.57 -8.65 26.32
CA ARG A 6 3.62 -7.62 26.15
C ARG A 6 3.21 -6.68 25.03
N GLU A 7 4.02 -5.66 24.80
CA GLU A 7 3.84 -4.69 23.71
C GLU A 7 3.54 -5.36 22.37
N VAL A 8 2.53 -4.82 21.68
CA VAL A 8 2.15 -5.21 20.31
C VAL A 8 2.79 -4.24 19.32
N GLU A 9 3.44 -4.77 18.31
CA GLU A 9 4.04 -3.98 17.24
C GLU A 9 3.18 -4.01 15.98
N VAL A 10 2.94 -2.84 15.40
CA VAL A 10 2.28 -2.65 14.11
C VAL A 10 3.33 -2.22 13.09
N ILE A 11 3.68 -3.15 12.20
CA ILE A 11 4.75 -3.00 11.22
C ILE A 11 4.19 -2.38 9.94
N ALA A 12 4.75 -1.24 9.55
CA ALA A 12 4.40 -0.50 8.35
C ALA A 12 5.56 -0.53 7.33
N GLY A 13 5.29 -1.02 6.11
CA GLY A 13 6.27 -1.16 5.03
C GLY A 13 6.65 0.14 4.31
N THR A 14 6.77 1.24 5.03
CA THR A 14 7.07 2.58 4.49
C THR A 14 7.88 3.39 5.50
N PRO A 15 8.69 4.38 5.07
CA PRO A 15 9.25 5.37 5.98
C PRO A 15 8.16 6.13 6.77
N PRO A 16 8.51 6.73 7.94
CA PRO A 16 7.59 7.59 8.70
C PRO A 16 6.93 8.66 7.81
N GLY A 17 5.64 8.89 8.01
CA GLY A 17 4.81 9.81 7.20
C GLY A 17 4.24 9.22 5.90
N GLY A 18 4.68 8.03 5.50
CA GLY A 18 4.13 7.34 4.32
C GLY A 18 2.70 6.84 4.51
N GLY A 19 2.08 6.34 3.43
CA GLY A 19 0.69 5.88 3.44
C GLY A 19 0.41 4.82 4.51
N LEU A 20 1.17 3.72 4.52
CA LEU A 20 0.99 2.64 5.50
C LEU A 20 1.33 3.07 6.94
N ASP A 21 2.23 4.03 7.12
CA ASP A 21 2.56 4.59 8.45
C ASP A 21 1.38 5.37 9.02
N ARG A 22 0.75 6.22 8.21
CA ARG A 22 -0.45 6.96 8.62
C ARG A 22 -1.58 6.01 9.02
N SER A 23 -1.78 4.94 8.27
CA SER A 23 -2.78 3.91 8.58
C SER A 23 -2.44 3.14 9.87
N ALA A 24 -1.18 2.75 10.06
CA ALA A 24 -0.71 2.10 11.28
C ALA A 24 -0.93 2.98 12.52
N ARG A 25 -0.59 4.27 12.43
CA ARG A 25 -0.76 5.23 13.53
C ARG A 25 -2.23 5.52 13.82
N ALA A 26 -3.07 5.61 12.80
CA ALA A 26 -4.51 5.75 12.98
C ALA A 26 -5.11 4.54 13.71
N LEU A 27 -4.70 3.32 13.34
CA LEU A 27 -5.10 2.11 14.05
C LEU A 27 -4.62 2.10 15.51
N ALA A 28 -3.34 2.43 15.75
CA ALA A 28 -2.78 2.50 17.09
C ALA A 28 -3.54 3.50 17.97
N ALA A 29 -3.79 4.72 17.46
CA ALA A 29 -4.55 5.74 18.17
C ALA A 29 -5.99 5.30 18.47
N ALA A 30 -6.64 4.59 17.55
CA ALA A 30 -7.99 4.06 17.78
C ALA A 30 -8.01 2.99 18.89
N ILE A 31 -7.01 2.10 18.91
CA ILE A 31 -6.83 1.07 19.95
C ILE A 31 -6.60 1.72 21.32
N GLU A 32 -5.73 2.73 21.39
CA GLU A 32 -5.43 3.46 22.63
C GLU A 32 -6.64 4.22 23.14
N THR A 33 -7.30 4.99 22.28
CA THR A 33 -8.48 5.81 22.64
C THR A 33 -9.63 4.93 23.14
N SER A 34 -9.81 3.77 22.51
CA SER A 34 -10.87 2.82 22.87
C SER A 34 -10.47 1.86 23.99
N ARG A 35 -9.24 1.96 24.51
CA ARG A 35 -8.67 1.09 25.56
C ARG A 35 -8.85 -0.40 25.25
N LEU A 36 -8.57 -0.80 24.01
CA LEU A 36 -8.79 -2.19 23.56
C LEU A 36 -7.70 -3.16 24.05
N LEU A 37 -6.55 -2.63 24.49
CA LEU A 37 -5.42 -3.41 24.96
C LEU A 37 -4.97 -2.95 26.36
N ASP A 38 -4.59 -3.91 27.20
CA ASP A 38 -3.97 -3.67 28.51
C ASP A 38 -2.44 -3.48 28.42
N VAL A 39 -1.88 -3.56 27.21
CA VAL A 39 -0.45 -3.45 26.90
C VAL A 39 -0.20 -2.33 25.88
N PRO A 40 1.01 -1.77 25.82
CA PRO A 40 1.35 -0.76 24.83
C PRO A 40 1.23 -1.29 23.39
N ILE A 41 0.95 -0.37 22.46
CA ILE A 41 1.00 -0.60 21.02
C ILE A 41 2.00 0.36 20.40
N ARG A 42 2.90 -0.13 19.53
CA ARG A 42 3.91 0.70 18.86
C ARG A 42 3.90 0.48 17.35
N VAL A 43 4.02 1.57 16.60
CA VAL A 43 4.24 1.50 15.14
C VAL A 43 5.74 1.37 14.85
N VAL A 44 6.10 0.39 14.01
CA VAL A 44 7.46 0.13 13.55
C VAL A 44 7.53 0.29 12.03
N ASN A 45 8.37 1.21 11.56
CA ASN A 45 8.56 1.46 10.13
C ASN A 45 9.69 0.59 9.57
N VAL A 46 9.36 -0.31 8.65
CA VAL A 46 10.34 -1.14 7.90
C VAL A 46 10.26 -0.77 6.43
N GLY A 47 10.88 0.35 6.08
CA GLY A 47 10.87 0.90 4.72
C GLY A 47 11.87 0.22 3.77
N GLY A 48 11.60 0.32 2.46
CA GLY A 48 12.49 -0.07 1.38
C GLY A 48 11.91 -1.16 0.46
N ASP A 49 12.45 -1.23 -0.76
CA ASP A 49 12.06 -2.21 -1.79
C ASP A 49 10.54 -2.26 -2.05
N GLY A 50 9.90 -1.08 -2.20
CA GLY A 50 8.45 -1.00 -2.41
C GLY A 50 7.58 -1.48 -1.24
N GLY A 51 8.18 -1.78 -0.08
CA GLY A 51 7.51 -2.35 1.09
C GLY A 51 7.83 -3.84 1.33
N ARG A 52 8.56 -4.49 0.43
CA ARG A 52 8.87 -5.94 0.50
C ARG A 52 9.74 -6.31 1.70
N LYS A 53 10.64 -5.41 2.13
CA LYS A 53 11.44 -5.61 3.34
C LYS A 53 10.60 -5.86 4.59
N ALA A 54 9.40 -5.27 4.68
CA ALA A 54 8.51 -5.49 5.81
C ALA A 54 7.96 -6.92 5.85
N TRP A 55 7.69 -7.53 4.70
CA TRP A 55 7.21 -8.92 4.64
C TRP A 55 8.29 -9.92 5.03
N LEU A 56 9.52 -9.72 4.54
CA LEU A 56 10.68 -10.51 5.00
C LEU A 56 10.91 -10.36 6.51
N HIS A 57 10.74 -9.14 7.05
CA HIS A 57 10.80 -8.90 8.48
C HIS A 57 9.70 -9.64 9.25
N MET A 58 8.46 -9.63 8.74
CA MET A 58 7.33 -10.36 9.33
C MET A 58 7.52 -11.89 9.26
N GLU A 59 8.13 -12.42 8.21
CA GLU A 59 8.44 -13.86 8.11
C GLU A 59 9.42 -14.31 9.21
N GLY A 60 10.38 -13.46 9.57
CA GLY A 60 11.26 -13.68 10.73
C GLY A 60 10.55 -13.64 12.09
N ARG A 61 9.26 -13.26 12.12
CA ARG A 61 8.39 -13.19 13.30
C ARG A 61 7.29 -14.26 13.27
N ALA A 62 7.45 -15.31 12.47
CA ALA A 62 6.44 -16.37 12.34
C ALA A 62 6.02 -16.94 13.71
N GLY A 63 4.70 -17.02 13.95
CA GLY A 63 4.13 -17.49 15.22
C GLY A 63 4.08 -16.44 16.34
N ASP A 64 4.63 -15.24 16.15
CA ASP A 64 4.57 -14.17 17.12
C ASP A 64 3.25 -13.39 17.02
N ALA A 65 2.32 -13.67 17.95
CA ALA A 65 1.03 -12.99 18.05
C ALA A 65 1.10 -11.51 18.45
N HIS A 66 2.30 -10.97 18.73
CA HIS A 66 2.54 -9.55 19.02
C HIS A 66 3.09 -8.77 17.83
N ALA A 67 3.24 -9.37 16.65
CA ALA A 67 3.62 -8.69 15.41
C ALA A 67 2.42 -8.63 14.44
N LEU A 68 1.97 -7.42 14.14
CA LEU A 68 0.88 -7.15 13.19
C LEU A 68 1.45 -6.39 12.00
N GLY A 69 1.10 -6.79 10.77
CA GLY A 69 1.52 -6.08 9.55
C GLY A 69 0.38 -5.25 8.97
N ILE A 70 0.65 -3.99 8.58
CA ILE A 70 -0.25 -3.22 7.73
C ILE A 70 0.01 -3.61 6.28
N SER A 71 -0.96 -4.32 5.70
CA SER A 71 -0.89 -4.78 4.31
C SER A 71 -1.58 -3.81 3.34
N SER A 72 -1.24 -3.96 2.07
CA SER A 72 -1.97 -3.36 0.95
C SER A 72 -2.04 -4.39 -0.19
N PRO A 73 -2.91 -4.19 -1.20
CA PRO A 73 -2.99 -5.07 -2.36
C PRO A 73 -1.64 -5.29 -3.07
N ASN A 74 -0.67 -4.38 -2.88
CA ASN A 74 0.68 -4.46 -3.44
C ASN A 74 1.40 -5.76 -3.06
N MET A 75 1.19 -6.29 -1.84
CA MET A 75 1.83 -7.55 -1.41
C MET A 75 1.46 -8.70 -2.35
N ARG A 76 0.17 -8.83 -2.68
CA ARG A 76 -0.32 -9.86 -3.60
C ARG A 76 0.12 -9.58 -5.04
N ALA A 77 0.07 -8.34 -5.48
CA ALA A 77 0.55 -7.98 -6.80
C ALA A 77 2.02 -8.34 -6.99
N ASP A 78 2.89 -8.00 -6.03
CA ASP A 78 4.33 -8.29 -6.05
C ASP A 78 4.63 -9.79 -6.15
N TYR A 79 3.86 -10.62 -5.43
CA TYR A 79 3.95 -12.08 -5.51
C TYR A 79 3.53 -12.59 -6.89
N LEU A 80 2.39 -12.12 -7.41
CA LEU A 80 1.84 -12.55 -8.70
C LEU A 80 2.75 -12.20 -9.88
N ILE A 81 3.44 -11.06 -9.83
CA ILE A 81 4.41 -10.66 -10.87
C ILE A 81 5.82 -11.23 -10.63
N GLY A 82 6.01 -12.01 -9.57
CA GLY A 82 7.27 -12.70 -9.26
C GLY A 82 8.39 -11.83 -8.68
N VAL A 83 8.10 -10.57 -8.35
CA VAL A 83 9.08 -9.63 -7.76
C VAL A 83 9.30 -9.91 -6.27
N SER A 84 8.29 -10.43 -5.58
CA SER A 84 8.41 -10.93 -4.21
C SER A 84 8.28 -12.46 -4.17
N LYS A 85 9.02 -13.10 -3.26
CA LYS A 85 8.85 -14.52 -2.90
C LYS A 85 8.02 -14.72 -1.63
N SER A 86 7.74 -13.65 -0.89
CA SER A 86 6.84 -13.68 0.25
C SER A 86 5.43 -13.96 -0.22
N ASP A 87 4.94 -15.15 0.13
CA ASP A 87 3.61 -15.63 -0.21
C ASP A 87 2.57 -14.98 0.71
N PRO A 88 1.64 -14.16 0.17
CA PRO A 88 0.57 -13.53 0.94
C PRO A 88 -0.24 -14.51 1.80
N ASP A 89 -0.40 -15.75 1.32
CA ASP A 89 -1.28 -16.74 1.94
C ASP A 89 -0.63 -17.41 3.17
N ARG A 90 0.65 -17.12 3.44
CA ARG A 90 1.34 -17.52 4.69
C ARG A 90 1.00 -16.64 5.89
N PHE A 91 0.41 -15.47 5.66
CA PHE A 91 0.01 -14.55 6.73
C PHE A 91 -1.45 -14.75 7.09
N ALA A 92 -1.78 -14.64 8.38
CA ALA A 92 -3.17 -14.67 8.83
C ALA A 92 -3.86 -13.32 8.55
N PRO A 93 -4.86 -13.24 7.67
CA PRO A 93 -5.61 -12.01 7.46
C PRO A 93 -6.47 -11.69 8.68
N LEU A 94 -6.42 -10.44 9.14
CA LEU A 94 -7.17 -10.00 10.33
C LEU A 94 -8.42 -9.20 9.96
N ALA A 95 -8.23 -8.11 9.22
CA ALA A 95 -9.31 -7.20 8.83
C ALA A 95 -8.91 -6.34 7.63
N ILE A 96 -9.91 -5.85 6.91
CA ILE A 96 -9.76 -4.73 5.99
C ILE A 96 -10.05 -3.46 6.79
N LEU A 97 -9.06 -2.56 6.90
CA LEU A 97 -9.19 -1.32 7.67
C LEU A 97 -9.98 -0.25 6.91
N TYR A 98 -9.70 -0.08 5.62
CA TYR A 98 -10.39 0.87 4.75
C TYR A 98 -10.13 0.51 3.28
N SER A 99 -10.86 1.18 2.39
CA SER A 99 -10.61 1.22 0.94
C SER A 99 -10.47 2.66 0.51
N GLU A 100 -9.63 2.92 -0.49
CA GLU A 100 -9.37 4.26 -1.02
C GLU A 100 -9.55 4.29 -2.53
N TYR A 101 -9.98 5.43 -3.05
CA TYR A 101 -10.02 5.69 -4.48
C TYR A 101 -8.67 6.20 -4.96
N ILE A 102 -8.25 5.77 -6.15
CA ILE A 102 -7.07 6.34 -6.82
C ILE A 102 -7.50 7.59 -7.58
N ALA A 103 -6.83 8.71 -7.28
CA ALA A 103 -7.02 9.97 -7.99
C ALA A 103 -5.80 10.29 -8.85
N PHE A 104 -6.06 10.83 -10.04
CA PHE A 104 -5.01 11.40 -10.90
C PHE A 104 -4.90 12.88 -10.60
N LEU A 105 -3.69 13.32 -10.27
CA LEU A 105 -3.38 14.69 -9.92
C LEU A 105 -2.40 15.24 -10.96
N VAL A 106 -2.61 16.51 -11.32
CA VAL A 106 -1.72 17.25 -12.22
C VAL A 106 -1.20 18.49 -11.50
N ARG A 107 -0.15 19.10 -12.05
CA ARG A 107 0.32 20.40 -11.58
C ARG A 107 -0.78 21.44 -11.75
N THR A 108 -0.80 22.46 -10.89
CA THR A 108 -1.78 23.55 -10.94
C THR A 108 -1.75 24.36 -12.23
N ASP A 109 -0.63 24.34 -12.97
CA ASP A 109 -0.45 24.98 -14.28
C ASP A 109 -0.56 23.98 -15.45
N SER A 110 -1.06 22.77 -15.22
CA SER A 110 -1.23 21.78 -16.27
C SER A 110 -2.37 22.15 -17.23
N PRO A 111 -2.20 21.94 -18.55
CA PRO A 111 -3.29 22.09 -19.51
C PRO A 111 -4.35 20.98 -19.42
N ILE A 112 -4.10 19.91 -18.64
CA ILE A 112 -5.05 18.81 -18.44
C ILE A 112 -6.10 19.27 -17.43
N ALA A 113 -7.35 19.44 -17.89
CA ALA A 113 -8.44 19.94 -17.05
C ALA A 113 -9.47 18.86 -16.69
N SER A 114 -9.43 17.70 -17.37
CA SER A 114 -10.41 16.64 -17.18
C SER A 114 -9.82 15.24 -17.34
N GLY A 115 -10.54 14.22 -16.87
CA GLY A 115 -10.18 12.82 -17.11
C GLY A 115 -10.17 12.44 -18.59
N ILE A 116 -11.00 13.11 -19.42
CA ILE A 116 -11.00 12.92 -20.88
C ILE A 116 -9.67 13.39 -21.48
N ASP A 117 -9.12 14.50 -21.00
CA ASP A 117 -7.83 15.00 -21.47
C ASP A 117 -6.71 14.03 -21.13
N ILE A 118 -6.77 13.37 -19.96
CA ILE A 118 -5.83 12.30 -19.59
C ILE A 118 -5.92 11.13 -20.58
N VAL A 119 -7.13 10.66 -20.88
CA VAL A 119 -7.34 9.54 -21.83
C VAL A 119 -6.82 9.89 -23.22
N ARG A 120 -7.14 11.08 -23.74
CA ARG A 120 -6.65 11.58 -25.04
C ARG A 120 -5.13 11.66 -25.06
N ARG A 121 -4.54 12.23 -24.01
CA ARG A 121 -3.08 12.34 -23.89
C ARG A 121 -2.39 10.97 -23.95
N PHE A 122 -2.97 9.94 -23.34
CA PHE A 122 -2.43 8.58 -23.44
C PHE A 122 -2.63 7.92 -24.82
N ALA A 123 -3.67 8.30 -25.57
CA ALA A 123 -3.93 7.78 -26.91
C ALA A 123 -2.98 8.40 -27.96
N ASP A 124 -2.86 9.73 -27.94
CA ASP A 124 -2.23 10.52 -29.01
C ASP A 124 -0.71 10.64 -28.84
N GLU A 125 -0.22 10.60 -27.60
CA GLU A 125 1.14 11.02 -27.25
C GLU A 125 1.94 9.92 -26.56
N ARG A 126 2.07 8.80 -27.27
CA ARG A 126 2.85 7.64 -26.80
C ARG A 126 4.30 8.04 -26.56
N GLY A 127 4.73 8.00 -25.30
CA GLY A 127 6.13 8.17 -24.90
C GLY A 127 6.58 9.59 -24.52
N THR A 128 5.71 10.61 -24.60
CA THR A 128 6.06 12.00 -24.20
C THR A 128 5.52 12.40 -22.83
N PHE A 129 4.73 11.53 -22.19
CA PHE A 129 4.04 11.82 -20.93
C PHE A 129 4.60 10.97 -19.78
N THR A 130 5.04 11.64 -18.71
CA THR A 130 5.58 11.00 -17.52
C THR A 130 4.55 11.00 -16.40
N VAL A 131 4.29 9.82 -15.83
CA VAL A 131 3.48 9.68 -14.63
C VAL A 131 4.39 9.36 -13.45
N ALA A 132 4.34 10.18 -12.41
CA ALA A 132 4.96 9.85 -11.14
C ALA A 132 4.17 8.73 -10.46
N LEU A 133 4.86 7.62 -10.19
CA LEU A 133 4.30 6.48 -9.47
C LEU A 133 4.98 6.35 -8.11
N SER A 134 4.17 6.27 -7.06
CA SER A 134 4.61 5.84 -5.74
C SER A 134 3.80 4.60 -5.38
N THR A 135 4.33 3.55 -4.78
CA THR A 135 5.70 3.23 -4.34
C THR A 135 6.51 2.29 -5.25
N SER A 136 5.89 1.54 -6.17
CA SER A 136 6.55 0.47 -6.94
C SER A 136 5.74 0.05 -8.17
N LEU A 137 6.42 -0.61 -9.12
CA LEU A 137 5.75 -1.29 -10.23
C LEU A 137 4.77 -2.35 -9.68
N GLY A 138 3.59 -2.44 -10.29
CA GLY A 138 2.56 -3.43 -9.92
C GLY A 138 1.62 -2.99 -8.81
N ASN A 139 1.86 -1.83 -8.17
CA ASN A 139 0.96 -1.33 -7.15
C ASN A 139 -0.38 -0.79 -7.69
N SER A 140 -1.31 -0.46 -6.80
CA SER A 140 -2.63 0.08 -7.18
C SER A 140 -2.57 1.31 -8.09
N ASN A 141 -1.62 2.23 -7.87
CA ASN A 141 -1.45 3.43 -8.71
C ASN A 141 -0.98 3.06 -10.13
N HIS A 142 -0.04 2.14 -10.23
CA HIS A 142 0.45 1.62 -11.51
C HIS A 142 -0.66 0.88 -12.26
N ILE A 143 -1.43 0.03 -11.57
CA ILE A 143 -2.57 -0.68 -12.16
C ILE A 143 -3.63 0.33 -12.66
N ALA A 144 -3.89 1.41 -11.92
CA ALA A 144 -4.83 2.44 -12.34
C ALA A 144 -4.38 3.10 -13.66
N VAL A 145 -3.11 3.51 -13.77
CA VAL A 145 -2.53 4.03 -15.02
C VAL A 145 -2.65 3.01 -16.15
N ALA A 146 -2.25 1.75 -15.91
CA ALA A 146 -2.31 0.70 -16.93
C ALA A 146 -3.73 0.46 -17.45
N LYS A 147 -4.75 0.54 -16.58
CA LYS A 147 -6.16 0.45 -16.97
C LYS A 147 -6.57 1.62 -17.87
N VAL A 148 -6.16 2.85 -17.55
CA VAL A 148 -6.44 4.04 -18.37
C VAL A 148 -5.76 3.94 -19.73
N VAL A 149 -4.47 3.56 -19.76
CA VAL A 149 -3.71 3.37 -21.00
C VAL A 149 -4.34 2.30 -21.88
N ARG A 150 -4.73 1.16 -21.30
CA ARG A 150 -5.43 0.09 -22.04
C ARG A 150 -6.74 0.59 -22.63
N HIS A 151 -7.53 1.34 -21.86
CA HIS A 151 -8.79 1.92 -22.33
C HIS A 151 -8.57 2.90 -23.49
N ALA A 152 -7.60 3.80 -23.36
CA ALA A 152 -7.20 4.74 -24.41
C ALA A 152 -6.77 4.03 -25.70
N GLY A 153 -6.02 2.93 -25.58
CA GLY A 153 -5.56 2.14 -26.72
C GLY A 153 -6.62 1.21 -27.34
N SER A 154 -7.72 0.92 -26.65
CA SER A 154 -8.84 0.12 -27.18
C SER A 154 -9.86 0.91 -28.01
N GLY A 155 -9.70 2.22 -28.10
CA GLY A 155 -10.53 3.12 -28.91
C GLY A 155 -9.94 3.49 -30.27
N ALA A 156 -8.87 2.83 -30.72
CA ALA A 156 -8.24 3.00 -32.02
C ALA A 156 -8.37 1.74 -32.88
#